data_AF-A0AAW9KAE2-F1
#
_entry.id   AF-A0AAW9KAE2-F1
#
_cell.length_a   1.000
_cell.length_b   1.000
_cell.length_c   1.000
_cell.angle_alpha   90.00
_cell.angle_beta   90.00
_cell.angle_gamma   90.00
#
_symmetry.space_group_name_H-M   'P 1'
#
loop_
_entity.id
_entity.type
_entity.pdbx_description
1 polymer ?
#
loop_
_entity_poly.entity_id
_entity_poly.type
_entity_poly.pdbx_seq_one_letter_code
_entity_poly.pdbx_strand_id
1 'polypeptide(L)'
;MEEKQDKKKATNECEDKVCINKSVCPKYNTKTEQSEIGPLTPEQRRIEAYEKRTESALFQKNLILQGQRCNNDEILYANKIGNYTKALPHNLLGEVNLEAYNIWIRTLTTANPEKFELIPLGGSRKFVNPQASYAYEMVGPDSNHLTIALAPSFSSAIEASEMAEDFWMALIRDVPFVQYDTNPITK
;
A
#
# COMPACT_ATOMS: atom_id res chain seq x y z
N MET A 1 27.09 -8.26 -70.22
CA MET A 1 28.21 -8.43 -69.27
C MET A 1 27.66 -8.00 -67.92
N GLU A 2 27.01 -8.93 -67.21
CA GLU A 2 27.64 -9.80 -66.20
C GLU A 2 28.04 -8.98 -64.96
N GLU A 3 27.77 -9.32 -63.71
CA GLU A 3 27.12 -10.47 -63.06
C GLU A 3 26.84 -10.06 -61.58
N LYS A 4 25.81 -10.65 -60.98
CA LYS A 4 25.55 -11.03 -59.56
C LYS A 4 26.30 -10.29 -58.40
N GLN A 5 25.62 -10.01 -57.28
CA GLN A 5 25.37 -10.97 -56.17
C GLN A 5 24.69 -10.33 -54.93
N ASP A 6 23.92 -11.16 -54.23
CA ASP A 6 23.21 -11.01 -52.94
C ASP A 6 23.99 -10.40 -51.77
N LYS A 7 23.25 -9.75 -50.83
CA LYS A 7 23.30 -10.08 -49.39
C LYS A 7 22.22 -9.37 -48.56
N LYS A 8 21.33 -10.19 -48.00
CA LYS A 8 20.41 -9.87 -46.89
C LYS A 8 21.19 -9.38 -45.66
N LYS A 9 20.67 -8.35 -44.98
CA LYS A 9 21.00 -8.07 -43.57
C LYS A 9 19.71 -7.73 -42.83
N ALA A 10 19.37 -8.57 -41.86
CA ALA A 10 18.20 -8.47 -41.00
C ALA A 10 18.36 -7.28 -40.02
N THR A 11 17.30 -6.51 -39.87
CA THR A 11 17.11 -5.59 -38.74
C THR A 11 16.11 -6.23 -37.79
N ASN A 12 16.62 -6.67 -36.63
CA ASN A 12 15.80 -7.03 -35.47
C ASN A 12 15.48 -5.73 -34.71
N GLU A 13 14.23 -5.30 -34.76
CA GLU A 13 13.70 -4.35 -33.78
C GLU A 13 12.57 -5.04 -33.01
N CYS A 14 12.87 -5.31 -31.75
CA CYS A 14 11.95 -5.73 -30.71
C CYS A 14 11.02 -4.57 -30.40
N GLU A 15 9.72 -4.69 -30.67
CA GLU A 15 8.73 -3.85 -30.01
C GLU A 15 7.50 -4.68 -29.62
N ASP A 16 7.49 -5.09 -28.36
CA ASP A 16 6.32 -5.54 -27.62
C ASP A 16 5.29 -4.41 -27.55
N LYS A 17 4.31 -4.43 -28.45
CA LYS A 17 3.13 -3.55 -28.39
C LYS A 17 1.93 -4.35 -27.91
N VAL A 18 1.68 -4.21 -26.61
CA VAL A 18 0.47 -4.66 -25.90
C VAL A 18 -0.75 -4.14 -26.66
N CYS A 19 -1.57 -5.08 -27.14
CA CYS A 19 -2.74 -4.81 -27.98
C CYS A 19 -3.92 -4.30 -27.14
N ILE A 20 -3.95 -3.00 -26.87
CA ILE A 20 -5.18 -2.27 -26.55
C ILE A 20 -5.66 -1.67 -27.88
N ASN A 21 -6.86 -2.03 -28.34
CA ASN A 21 -7.51 -1.60 -29.61
C ASN A 21 -7.31 -2.45 -30.88
N LYS A 22 -7.43 -3.78 -30.80
CA LYS A 22 -7.89 -4.57 -31.95
C LYS A 22 -9.08 -5.45 -31.56
N SER A 23 -10.17 -5.37 -32.32
CA SER A 23 -11.41 -6.15 -32.17
C SER A 23 -11.26 -7.64 -32.52
N VAL A 24 -10.03 -8.16 -32.55
CA VAL A 24 -9.73 -9.56 -32.83
C VAL A 24 -8.56 -9.97 -31.93
N CYS A 25 -8.86 -10.74 -30.89
CA CYS A 25 -7.82 -11.47 -30.15
C CYS A 25 -7.06 -12.36 -31.15
N PRO A 26 -5.72 -12.45 -31.08
CA PRO A 26 -4.97 -13.30 -32.00
C PRO A 26 -5.45 -14.74 -31.82
N LYS A 27 -5.87 -15.37 -32.91
CA LYS A 27 -6.03 -16.83 -32.98
C LYS A 27 -4.64 -17.40 -32.73
N TYR A 28 -4.36 -17.79 -31.48
CA TYR A 28 -3.09 -18.42 -31.13
C TYR A 28 -2.93 -19.65 -32.03
N ASN A 29 -1.75 -19.76 -32.66
CA ASN A 29 -1.34 -20.91 -33.45
C ASN A 29 -1.69 -22.20 -32.70
N THR A 30 -2.59 -22.99 -33.26
CA THR A 30 -2.92 -24.33 -32.79
C THR A 30 -1.68 -25.21 -32.92
N LYS A 31 -0.90 -25.36 -31.84
CA LYS A 31 0.05 -26.46 -31.73
C LYS A 31 -0.74 -27.70 -31.33
N THR A 32 -0.92 -28.60 -32.29
CA THR A 32 -1.87 -29.72 -32.25
C THR A 32 -1.36 -30.98 -31.55
N GLU A 33 -0.50 -30.87 -30.54
CA GLU A 33 -0.10 -32.01 -29.69
C GLU A 33 0.04 -31.58 -28.24
N GLN A 34 -1.08 -31.50 -27.52
CA GLN A 34 -1.10 -31.36 -26.07
C GLN A 34 -1.47 -32.72 -25.45
N SER A 35 -0.51 -33.35 -24.78
CA SER A 35 -0.66 -34.63 -24.06
C SER A 35 -1.02 -34.43 -22.59
N GLU A 36 -1.83 -33.41 -22.30
CA GLU A 36 -2.15 -33.00 -20.93
C GLU A 36 -3.19 -33.96 -20.32
N ILE A 37 -2.83 -34.57 -19.18
CA ILE A 37 -3.72 -35.48 -18.43
C ILE A 37 -4.42 -34.67 -17.34
N GLY A 38 -5.73 -34.54 -17.43
CA GLY A 38 -6.55 -33.85 -16.44
C GLY A 38 -8.05 -33.98 -16.75
N PRO A 39 -8.93 -33.58 -15.81
CA PRO A 39 -10.37 -33.66 -16.01
C PRO A 39 -10.90 -32.68 -17.06
N LEU A 40 -10.11 -31.67 -17.45
CA LEU A 40 -10.48 -30.63 -18.41
C LEU A 40 -9.37 -30.47 -19.46
N THR A 41 -9.75 -30.11 -20.68
CA THR A 41 -8.79 -29.66 -21.70
C THR A 41 -8.18 -28.30 -21.31
N PRO A 42 -7.05 -27.91 -21.91
CA PRO A 42 -6.41 -26.61 -21.63
C PRO A 42 -7.34 -25.43 -21.95
N GLU A 43 -8.15 -25.54 -23.01
CA GLU A 43 -9.17 -24.57 -23.40
C GLU A 43 -10.32 -24.46 -22.39
N GLN A 44 -10.78 -25.58 -21.84
CA GLN A 44 -11.81 -25.56 -20.80
C GLN A 44 -11.26 -24.93 -19.52
N ARG A 45 -10.06 -25.35 -19.10
CA ARG A 45 -9.42 -24.84 -17.87
C ARG A 45 -9.16 -23.34 -17.90
N ARG A 46 -8.74 -22.78 -19.05
CA ARG A 46 -8.51 -21.32 -19.16
C ARG A 46 -9.81 -20.52 -19.08
N ILE A 47 -10.93 -21.04 -19.60
CA ILE A 47 -12.25 -20.40 -19.52
C ILE A 47 -12.73 -20.43 -18.07
N GLU A 48 -12.71 -21.60 -17.42
CA GLU A 48 -13.10 -21.70 -16.00
C GLU A 48 -12.25 -20.81 -15.09
N ALA A 49 -10.94 -20.72 -15.33
CA ALA A 49 -10.07 -19.84 -14.57
C ALA A 49 -10.43 -18.35 -14.74
N TYR A 50 -10.82 -17.93 -15.95
CA TYR A 50 -11.30 -16.57 -16.21
C TYR A 50 -12.62 -16.27 -15.50
N GLU A 51 -13.57 -17.20 -15.57
CA GLU A 51 -14.88 -17.07 -14.92
C GLU A 51 -14.73 -16.94 -13.40
N LYS A 52 -13.94 -17.82 -12.76
CA LYS A 52 -13.68 -17.76 -11.31
C LYS A 52 -13.04 -16.45 -10.87
N ARG A 53 -12.12 -15.90 -11.67
CA ARG A 53 -11.48 -14.60 -11.39
C ARG A 53 -12.48 -13.45 -11.53
N THR A 54 -13.31 -13.49 -12.56
CA THR A 54 -14.37 -12.49 -12.80
C THR A 54 -15.41 -12.51 -11.69
N GLU A 55 -15.85 -13.71 -11.29
CA GLU A 55 -16.79 -13.91 -10.18
C GLU A 55 -16.20 -13.40 -8.86
N SER A 56 -14.94 -13.74 -8.55
CA SER A 56 -14.27 -13.26 -7.34
C SER A 56 -14.13 -11.73 -7.32
N ALA A 57 -13.75 -11.12 -8.45
CA ALA A 57 -13.65 -9.68 -8.57
C ALA A 57 -15.02 -9.00 -8.41
N LEU A 58 -16.09 -9.59 -8.98
CA LEU A 58 -17.45 -9.09 -8.84
C LEU A 58 -17.96 -9.22 -7.41
N PHE A 59 -17.67 -10.34 -6.74
CA PHE A 59 -17.98 -10.54 -5.33
C PHE A 59 -17.37 -9.43 -4.48
N GLN A 60 -16.06 -9.20 -4.60
CA GLN A 60 -15.37 -8.15 -3.82
C GLN A 60 -15.89 -6.75 -4.14
N LYS A 61 -16.15 -6.43 -5.40
CA LYS A 61 -16.73 -5.15 -5.83
C LYS A 61 -18.10 -4.88 -5.20
N ASN A 62 -18.90 -5.93 -4.97
CA ASN A 62 -20.27 -5.81 -4.48
C ASN A 62 -20.40 -5.81 -2.95
N LEU A 63 -19.30 -6.04 -2.22
CA LEU A 63 -19.27 -5.91 -0.77
C LEU A 63 -19.45 -4.43 -0.36
N ILE A 64 -20.11 -4.20 0.77
CA ILE A 64 -20.42 -2.86 1.28
C ILE A 64 -19.13 -2.19 1.78
N LEU A 65 -18.83 -1.00 1.28
CA LEU A 65 -17.77 -0.15 1.80
C LEU A 65 -18.24 0.55 3.08
N GLN A 66 -17.69 0.14 4.22
CA GLN A 66 -18.00 0.74 5.53
C GLN A 66 -17.42 2.17 5.68
N GLY A 67 -16.30 2.43 5.00
CA GLY A 67 -15.55 3.69 5.05
C GLY A 67 -14.72 3.82 6.33
N GLN A 68 -13.42 4.09 6.18
CA GLN A 68 -12.54 4.39 7.31
C GLN A 68 -12.91 5.75 7.92
N ARG A 69 -12.97 5.81 9.25
CA ARG A 69 -13.29 7.04 9.99
C ARG A 69 -12.05 7.54 10.72
N CYS A 70 -12.04 8.84 11.02
CA CYS A 70 -11.03 9.50 11.85
C CYS A 70 -11.64 9.97 13.17
N ASN A 71 -10.80 10.16 14.19
CA ASN A 71 -11.22 10.66 15.52
C ASN A 71 -11.42 12.18 15.58
N ASN A 72 -11.14 12.89 14.48
CA ASN A 72 -11.23 14.35 14.27
C ASN A 72 -10.16 15.22 14.97
N ASP A 73 -9.13 14.64 15.58
CA ASP A 73 -8.08 15.42 16.25
C ASP A 73 -7.32 16.33 15.29
N GLU A 74 -7.17 15.94 14.02
CA GLU A 74 -6.55 16.77 12.98
C GLU A 74 -7.26 18.10 12.77
N ILE A 75 -8.59 18.11 12.90
CA ILE A 75 -9.42 19.31 12.77
C ILE A 75 -9.41 20.08 14.08
N LEU A 76 -9.49 19.37 15.21
CA LEU A 76 -9.59 19.95 16.55
C LEU A 76 -8.33 20.76 16.93
N TYR A 77 -7.15 20.24 16.64
CA TYR A 77 -5.88 20.89 17.00
C TYR A 77 -5.27 21.60 15.80
N ALA A 78 -5.36 22.94 15.80
CA ALA A 78 -4.85 23.77 14.70
C ALA A 78 -3.37 23.51 14.40
N ASN A 79 -2.56 23.29 15.44
CA ASN A 79 -1.12 23.01 15.39
C ASN A 79 -0.77 21.53 15.12
N LYS A 80 -1.76 20.64 14.91
CA LYS A 80 -1.58 19.24 14.49
C LYS A 80 -0.77 18.37 15.47
N ILE A 81 -0.85 18.69 16.77
CA ILE A 81 -0.14 17.96 17.84
C ILE A 81 -0.59 16.50 18.00
N GLY A 82 -1.81 16.17 17.61
CA GLY A 82 -2.34 14.80 17.62
C GLY A 82 -2.06 14.00 16.33
N ASN A 83 -1.25 14.53 15.41
CA ASN A 83 -0.98 13.89 14.12
C ASN A 83 0.47 13.40 14.00
N TYR A 84 0.67 12.35 13.20
CA TYR A 84 2.01 11.94 12.80
C TYR A 84 2.67 13.01 11.93
N THR A 85 3.75 13.60 12.44
CA THR A 85 4.51 14.65 11.75
C THR A 85 6.02 14.40 11.77
N LYS A 86 6.46 13.24 12.27
CA LYS A 86 7.88 12.86 12.28
C LYS A 86 8.45 12.88 10.87
N ALA A 87 9.69 13.35 10.76
CA ALA A 87 10.42 13.67 9.53
C ALA A 87 10.09 15.03 8.89
N LEU A 88 8.97 15.67 9.22
CA LEU A 88 8.73 17.07 8.83
C LEU A 88 9.56 18.04 9.68
N PRO A 89 9.69 19.33 9.27
CA PRO A 89 10.30 20.36 10.09
C PRO A 89 9.41 20.74 11.29
N HIS A 90 10.03 20.99 12.45
CA HIS A 90 9.35 21.41 13.68
C HIS A 90 9.99 22.67 14.28
N ASN A 91 9.23 23.36 15.12
CA ASN A 91 9.75 24.44 15.96
C ASN A 91 10.44 23.89 17.24
N LEU A 92 10.94 24.77 18.12
CA LEU A 92 11.64 24.37 19.35
C LEU A 92 10.75 23.65 20.38
N LEU A 93 9.42 23.77 20.27
CA LEU A 93 8.46 23.07 21.13
C LEU A 93 8.07 21.70 20.58
N GLY A 94 8.56 21.33 19.38
CA GLY A 94 8.19 20.09 18.71
C GLY A 94 6.88 20.17 17.92
N GLU A 95 6.33 21.36 17.70
CA GLU A 95 5.15 21.53 16.84
C GLU A 95 5.57 21.62 15.37
N VAL A 96 4.76 21.04 14.48
CA VAL A 96 5.09 20.94 13.06
C VAL A 96 5.00 22.28 12.35
N ASN A 97 5.85 22.50 11.35
CA ASN A 97 5.64 23.55 10.38
C ASN A 97 4.37 23.25 9.54
N LEU A 98 3.32 24.06 9.73
CA LEU A 98 2.02 23.82 9.09
C LEU A 98 2.05 23.86 7.56
N GLU A 99 2.98 24.60 6.95
CA GLU A 99 3.11 24.61 5.49
C GLU A 99 3.67 23.28 4.98
N ALA A 100 4.71 22.75 5.63
CA ALA A 100 5.23 21.42 5.33
C ALA A 100 4.18 20.32 5.53
N TYR A 101 3.37 20.43 6.59
CA TYR A 101 2.24 19.54 6.82
C TYR A 101 1.19 19.60 5.69
N ASN A 102 0.82 20.80 5.24
CA ASN A 102 -0.12 20.97 4.13
C ASN A 102 0.42 20.40 2.82
N ILE A 103 1.71 20.55 2.53
CA ILE A 103 2.37 19.92 1.38
C ILE A 103 2.29 18.39 1.49
N TRP A 104 2.53 17.84 2.69
CA TRP A 104 2.41 16.41 2.95
C TRP A 104 1.00 15.89 2.66
N ILE A 105 -0.04 16.50 3.22
CA ILE A 105 -1.43 16.09 3.00
C ILE A 105 -1.82 16.22 1.52
N ARG A 106 -1.43 17.32 0.84
CA ARG A 106 -1.67 17.49 -0.60
C ARG A 106 -0.93 16.47 -1.46
N THR A 107 0.24 16.02 -1.03
CA THR A 107 1.00 15.01 -1.75
C THR A 107 0.28 13.66 -1.68
N LEU A 108 -0.16 13.28 -0.46
CA LEU A 108 -0.94 12.06 -0.22
C LEU A 108 -2.23 11.99 -1.05
N THR A 109 -2.91 13.10 -1.30
CA THR A 109 -4.14 13.10 -2.09
C THR A 109 -3.92 12.95 -3.60
N THR A 110 -2.70 13.16 -4.08
CA THR A 110 -2.41 13.15 -5.52
C THR A 110 -1.82 11.83 -6.03
N ALA A 111 -1.30 10.99 -5.13
CA ALA A 111 -0.59 9.75 -5.46
C ALA A 111 0.54 9.90 -6.50
N ASN A 112 1.08 11.13 -6.71
CA ASN A 112 2.16 11.37 -7.66
C ASN A 112 3.52 11.11 -6.97
N PRO A 113 4.30 10.09 -7.41
CA PRO A 113 5.59 9.75 -6.79
C PRO A 113 6.58 10.92 -6.78
N GLU A 114 6.61 11.76 -7.81
CA GLU A 114 7.54 12.89 -7.90
C GLU A 114 7.28 13.93 -6.81
N LYS A 115 6.03 14.11 -6.39
CA LYS A 115 5.68 15.06 -5.33
C LYS A 115 6.16 14.60 -3.96
N PHE A 116 6.35 13.31 -3.73
CA PHE A 116 6.89 12.80 -2.47
C PHE A 116 8.35 13.24 -2.24
N GLU A 117 9.12 13.39 -3.32
CA GLU A 117 10.51 13.87 -3.23
C GLU A 117 10.59 15.38 -2.92
N LEU A 118 9.47 16.10 -3.03
CA LEU A 118 9.38 17.54 -2.77
C LEU A 118 8.89 17.87 -1.36
N ILE A 119 8.54 16.86 -0.54
CA ILE A 119 8.07 17.10 0.82
C ILE A 119 9.25 17.62 1.66
N PRO A 120 9.12 18.79 2.31
CA PRO A 120 10.17 19.30 3.18
C PRO A 120 10.47 18.32 4.31
N LEU A 121 11.75 18.01 4.53
CA LEU A 121 12.20 17.19 5.64
C LEU A 121 12.85 18.06 6.72
N GLY A 122 12.55 17.78 7.98
CA GLY A 122 13.18 18.38 9.16
C GLY A 122 14.53 17.76 9.51
N GLY A 123 14.97 16.74 8.78
CA GLY A 123 16.23 16.04 9.00
C GLY A 123 16.51 15.02 7.89
N SER A 124 17.38 14.04 8.17
CA SER A 124 17.80 13.02 7.18
C SER A 124 16.88 11.80 7.08
N ARG A 125 15.96 11.61 8.04
CA ARG A 125 15.03 10.47 8.04
C ARG A 125 13.95 10.70 6.99
N LYS A 126 13.71 9.68 6.16
CA LYS A 126 12.66 9.66 5.13
C LYS A 126 11.37 9.01 5.65
N PHE A 127 10.26 9.28 4.97
CA PHE A 127 9.02 8.52 5.16
C PHE A 127 9.21 7.08 4.69
N VAL A 128 8.61 6.13 5.44
CA VAL A 128 8.69 4.70 5.11
C VAL A 128 7.45 4.32 4.32
N ASN A 129 7.65 4.03 3.04
CA ASN A 129 6.64 3.53 2.10
C ASN A 129 5.27 4.27 2.14
N PRO A 130 5.24 5.61 2.05
CA PRO A 130 3.99 6.36 2.15
C PRO A 130 3.03 6.13 0.96
N GLN A 131 3.50 5.45 -0.09
CA GLN A 131 2.75 5.16 -1.32
C GLN A 131 2.12 3.76 -1.33
N ALA A 132 2.33 2.96 -0.27
CA ALA A 132 1.92 1.55 -0.23
C ALA A 132 0.42 1.35 -0.48
N SER A 133 -0.42 2.28 0.00
CA SER A 133 -1.89 2.20 -0.07
C SER A 133 -2.46 2.48 -1.47
N TYR A 134 -1.63 2.80 -2.47
CA TYR A 134 -2.10 3.06 -3.83
C TYR A 134 -2.07 1.81 -4.72
N ALA A 135 -1.49 0.72 -4.24
CA ALA A 135 -1.47 -0.55 -4.97
C ALA A 135 -2.85 -1.22 -4.91
N TYR A 136 -3.28 -1.75 -6.05
CA TYR A 136 -4.48 -2.59 -6.11
C TYR A 136 -4.16 -4.02 -5.70
N GLU A 137 -5.04 -4.61 -4.90
CA GLU A 137 -4.95 -6.03 -4.56
C GLU A 137 -5.72 -6.87 -5.60
N MET A 138 -5.10 -7.95 -6.08
CA MET A 138 -5.68 -8.83 -7.10
C MET A 138 -6.47 -9.98 -6.48
N VAL A 139 -6.23 -10.29 -5.20
CA VAL A 139 -6.89 -11.38 -4.48
C VAL A 139 -7.28 -10.95 -3.07
N GLY A 140 -8.57 -11.09 -2.76
CA GLY A 140 -9.12 -10.71 -1.46
C GLY A 140 -9.60 -9.25 -1.43
N PRO A 141 -9.88 -8.72 -0.23
CA PRO A 141 -10.29 -7.32 -0.07
C PRO A 141 -9.14 -6.37 -0.47
N ASP A 142 -9.48 -5.31 -1.20
CA ASP A 142 -8.56 -4.21 -1.50
C ASP A 142 -8.07 -3.51 -0.22
N SER A 143 -6.90 -2.87 -0.26
CA SER A 143 -6.31 -2.18 0.90
C SER A 143 -7.25 -1.13 1.50
N ASN A 144 -8.16 -0.57 0.69
CA ASN A 144 -9.08 0.47 1.12
C ASN A 144 -10.49 -0.06 1.44
N HIS A 145 -10.70 -1.38 1.42
CA HIS A 145 -11.97 -2.02 1.74
C HIS A 145 -12.17 -2.18 3.25
N LEU A 146 -11.12 -2.63 3.95
CA LEU A 146 -11.17 -2.96 5.36
C LEU A 146 -11.04 -1.70 6.22
N THR A 147 -11.62 -1.76 7.42
CA THR A 147 -11.57 -0.66 8.39
C THR A 147 -11.05 -1.15 9.74
N ILE A 148 -10.55 -0.21 10.53
CA ILE A 148 -10.15 -0.42 11.92
C ILE A 148 -10.93 0.51 12.84
N ALA A 149 -10.92 0.20 14.14
CA ALA A 149 -11.51 1.07 15.14
C ALA A 149 -10.87 2.46 15.11
N LEU A 150 -11.66 3.47 15.52
CA LEU A 150 -11.13 4.81 15.70
C LEU A 150 -10.01 4.79 16.75
N ALA A 151 -8.92 5.48 16.45
CA ALA A 151 -7.92 5.75 17.48
C ALA A 151 -8.57 6.56 18.62
N PRO A 152 -8.15 6.34 19.88
CA PRO A 152 -8.49 7.23 20.98
C PRO A 152 -8.21 8.69 20.60
N SER A 153 -9.02 9.63 21.11
CA SER A 153 -8.66 11.06 20.96
C SER A 153 -7.47 11.37 21.86
N PHE A 154 -6.60 12.27 21.41
CA PHE A 154 -5.44 12.75 22.15
C PHE A 154 -5.77 13.22 23.58
N SER A 155 -6.97 13.76 23.81
CA SER A 155 -7.41 14.23 25.13
C SER A 155 -8.23 13.21 25.94
N SER A 156 -8.32 11.97 25.46
CA SER A 156 -9.14 10.94 26.09
C SER A 156 -8.46 10.27 27.29
N ALA A 157 -9.26 9.72 28.21
CA ALA A 157 -8.76 8.93 29.32
C ALA A 157 -8.06 7.63 28.86
N ILE A 158 -8.45 7.09 27.70
CA ILE A 158 -7.83 5.89 27.12
C ILE A 158 -6.39 6.21 26.71
N GLU A 159 -6.18 7.25 25.90
CA GLU A 159 -4.83 7.69 25.48
C GLU A 159 -3.92 7.95 26.69
N ALA A 160 -4.45 8.63 27.72
CA ALA A 160 -3.69 8.89 28.95
C ALA A 160 -3.33 7.60 29.72
N SER A 161 -4.22 6.60 29.71
CA SER A 161 -4.00 5.31 30.37
C SER A 161 -3.00 4.45 29.61
N GLU A 162 -3.08 4.41 28.28
CA GLU A 162 -2.12 3.71 27.41
C GLU A 162 -0.72 4.32 27.55
N MET A 163 -0.61 5.65 27.58
CA MET A 163 0.66 6.32 27.84
C MET A 163 1.23 5.98 29.22
N ALA A 164 0.38 5.89 30.25
CA ALA A 164 0.82 5.47 31.59
C ALA A 164 1.34 4.02 31.57
N GLU A 165 0.68 3.12 30.85
CA GLU A 165 1.13 1.74 30.64
C GLU A 165 2.50 1.70 29.93
N ASP A 166 2.69 2.48 28.86
CA ASP A 166 3.98 2.59 28.15
C ASP A 166 5.11 3.07 29.07
N PHE A 167 4.84 4.06 29.93
CA PHE A 167 5.81 4.51 30.93
C PHE A 167 6.13 3.43 31.96
N TRP A 168 5.13 2.69 32.44
CA TRP A 168 5.35 1.55 33.34
C TRP A 168 6.20 0.47 32.68
N MET A 169 5.85 0.08 31.46
CA MET A 169 6.63 -0.87 30.66
C MET A 169 8.06 -0.39 30.45
N ALA A 170 8.28 0.91 30.27
CA ALA A 170 9.60 1.50 30.15
C ALA A 170 10.45 1.39 31.42
N LEU A 171 9.84 1.53 32.59
CA LEU A 171 10.52 1.43 33.89
C LEU A 171 10.92 -0.01 34.25
N ILE A 172 10.13 -0.98 33.79
CA ILE A 172 10.31 -2.40 34.16
C ILE A 172 11.00 -3.24 33.08
N ARG A 173 11.58 -2.63 32.04
CA ARG A 173 12.20 -3.34 30.90
C ARG A 173 13.23 -4.40 31.30
N ASP A 174 13.93 -4.16 32.41
CA ASP A 174 14.99 -5.03 32.91
C ASP A 174 14.53 -5.97 34.04
N VAL A 175 13.23 -6.01 34.36
CA VAL A 175 12.67 -6.94 35.35
C VAL A 175 12.35 -8.27 34.63
N PRO A 176 12.94 -9.41 35.03
CA PRO A 176 12.57 -10.70 34.48
C PRO A 176 11.10 -11.02 34.81
N PHE A 177 10.34 -11.54 33.85
CA PHE A 177 8.92 -11.89 34.06
C PHE A 177 8.69 -12.80 35.28
N VAL A 178 9.60 -13.73 35.55
CA VAL A 178 9.52 -14.65 36.72
C VAL A 178 9.61 -13.93 38.08
N GLN A 179 10.00 -12.64 38.11
CA GLN A 179 10.13 -11.84 39.32
C GLN A 179 9.01 -10.83 39.50
N TYR A 180 8.03 -10.73 38.60
CA TYR A 180 6.99 -9.68 38.64
C TYR A 180 6.22 -9.65 39.98
N ASP A 181 5.93 -10.81 40.58
CA ASP A 181 5.22 -10.88 41.87
C ASP A 181 6.11 -10.56 43.09
N THR A 182 7.42 -10.46 42.88
CA THR A 182 8.43 -10.35 43.95
C THR A 182 9.26 -9.08 43.88
N ASN A 183 9.33 -8.44 42.71
CA ASN A 183 10.12 -7.24 42.48
C ASN A 183 9.38 -6.00 43.04
N PRO A 184 10.05 -5.15 43.82
CA PRO A 184 9.41 -4.00 44.47
C PRO A 184 8.90 -2.92 43.51
N ILE A 185 9.29 -2.93 42.23
CA ILE A 185 8.82 -1.96 41.23
C ILE A 185 7.49 -2.39 40.61
N THR A 186 7.23 -3.70 40.53
CA THR A 186 6.02 -4.28 39.90
C THR A 186 4.96 -4.71 40.91
N LYS A 187 5.27 -4.65 42.21
CA LYS A 187 4.41 -5.10 43.31
C LYS A 187 3.61 -3.98 43.96
#